data_AF-A0A151J5T6-F1
#
_entry.id   AF-A0A151J5T6-F1
#
_cell.length_a   1.000
_cell.length_b   1.000
_cell.length_c   1.000
_cell.angle_alpha   90.00
_cell.angle_beta   90.00
_cell.angle_gamma   90.00
#
_symmetry.space_group_name_H-M   'P 1'
#
loop_
_entity.id
_entity.type
_entity.pdbx_description
1 polymer ?
#
loop_
_entity_poly.entity_id
_entity_poly.type
_entity_poly.pdbx_seq_one_letter_code
_entity_poly.pdbx_strand_id
1 'polypeptide(L)'
;MAVVPSDIDALFKKFNEFHPRLKFTVERGDDRINFLDVTIFIHNNNFVFDWYRKPTFSGRFLNFLSNHPLSQKRGTVFSLVDRAFLLSDYKFHSKNLIFIINTLLDNDYPITFIFETVNQRIKHLLKSKHVTQLTSTDISNNKETVSWLTVPFIPFHTEKFKRFNCNDIRVSYRSPNKMGKYIKVQKDALKKNCKSNVVYKISCNDCDASYVGQTGRQLKTRISEHRNHIRHKSATRSVVTEHRLFNNHDFRWDDVKILDEEPIYRKRLISEMVNIKKQTNSLNLQTDTEGLHKAYLPIINKM
;
A
#
# COMPACT_ATOMS: atom_id res chain seq x y z
N MET A 1 -9.81 -17.08 -26.27
CA MET A 1 -10.86 -17.52 -27.22
C MET A 1 -10.77 -16.61 -28.43
N ALA A 2 -10.40 -17.16 -29.58
CA ALA A 2 -10.61 -16.48 -30.85
C ALA A 2 -12.04 -16.78 -31.29
N VAL A 3 -12.80 -15.75 -31.66
CA VAL A 3 -14.19 -15.85 -32.13
C VAL A 3 -14.19 -15.39 -33.58
N VAL A 4 -14.90 -16.09 -34.45
CA VAL A 4 -15.03 -15.70 -35.86
C VAL A 4 -15.77 -14.36 -35.92
N PRO A 5 -15.37 -13.40 -36.77
CA PRO A 5 -16.00 -12.07 -36.81
C PRO A 5 -17.53 -12.08 -36.95
N SER A 6 -18.09 -13.07 -37.65
CA SER A 6 -19.54 -13.27 -37.81
C SER A 6 -20.28 -13.54 -36.50
N ASP A 7 -19.61 -14.13 -35.52
CA ASP A 7 -20.22 -14.64 -34.30
C ASP A 7 -20.12 -13.64 -33.13
N ILE A 8 -19.40 -12.53 -33.35
CA ILE A 8 -19.17 -11.49 -32.32
C ILE A 8 -20.50 -10.92 -31.82
N ASP A 9 -21.44 -10.62 -32.73
CA ASP A 9 -22.74 -10.04 -32.35
C ASP A 9 -23.62 -11.02 -31.59
N ALA A 10 -23.62 -12.29 -31.99
CA ALA A 10 -24.35 -13.34 -31.29
C ALA A 10 -23.82 -13.54 -29.87
N LEU A 11 -22.50 -13.58 -29.70
CA LEU A 11 -21.84 -13.67 -28.40
C LEU A 11 -22.11 -12.43 -27.53
N PHE A 12 -22.01 -11.24 -28.12
CA PHE A 12 -22.25 -9.97 -27.45
C PHE A 12 -23.67 -9.88 -26.90
N LYS A 13 -24.67 -10.31 -27.68
CA LYS A 13 -26.05 -10.40 -27.24
C LYS A 13 -26.20 -11.35 -26.05
N LYS A 14 -25.65 -12.56 -26.15
CA LYS A 14 -25.73 -13.58 -25.09
C LYS A 14 -25.10 -13.12 -23.77
N PHE A 15 -23.98 -12.39 -23.82
CA PHE A 15 -23.36 -11.83 -22.61
C PHE A 15 -24.22 -10.75 -21.95
N ASN A 16 -24.90 -9.93 -22.74
CA ASN A 16 -25.77 -8.86 -22.23
C ASN A 16 -27.13 -9.35 -21.70
N GLU A 17 -27.51 -10.59 -22.00
CA GLU A 17 -28.68 -11.28 -21.43
C GLU A 17 -28.41 -11.84 -20.02
N PHE A 18 -27.15 -12.04 -19.63
CA PHE A 18 -26.79 -12.73 -18.38
C PHE A 18 -27.28 -12.01 -17.12
N HIS A 19 -27.19 -10.67 -17.05
CA HIS A 19 -27.63 -9.92 -15.87
C HIS A 19 -28.07 -8.48 -16.23
N PRO A 20 -29.21 -7.98 -15.72
CA PRO A 20 -29.76 -6.69 -16.14
C PRO A 20 -28.86 -5.49 -15.79
N ARG A 21 -28.06 -5.59 -14.73
CA ARG A 21 -27.15 -4.51 -14.28
C ARG A 21 -25.71 -4.64 -14.79
N LEU A 22 -25.36 -5.72 -15.50
CA LEU A 22 -24.02 -5.91 -16.07
C LEU A 22 -24.15 -5.87 -17.59
N LYS A 23 -23.70 -4.77 -18.20
CA LYS A 23 -23.71 -4.61 -19.65
C LYS A 23 -22.28 -4.59 -20.17
N PHE A 24 -22.01 -5.51 -21.09
CA PHE A 24 -20.77 -5.57 -21.84
C PHE A 24 -20.85 -4.60 -23.01
N THR A 25 -19.70 -4.08 -23.43
CA THR A 25 -19.51 -3.27 -24.63
C THR A 25 -18.56 -4.01 -25.58
N VAL A 26 -18.73 -3.82 -26.88
CA VAL A 26 -17.82 -4.36 -27.91
C VAL A 26 -17.12 -3.19 -28.60
N GLU A 27 -15.78 -3.25 -28.68
CA GLU A 27 -14.96 -2.31 -29.44
C GLU A 27 -14.48 -3.04 -30.70
N ARG A 28 -14.84 -2.52 -31.88
CA ARG A 28 -14.37 -3.01 -33.18
C ARG A 28 -13.31 -2.04 -33.66
N GLY A 29 -12.07 -2.49 -33.75
CA GLY A 29 -10.97 -1.70 -34.30
C GLY A 29 -10.81 -1.99 -35.78
N ASP A 30 -10.95 -0.98 -36.61
CA ASP A 30 -10.65 -1.05 -38.05
C ASP A 30 -9.13 -0.95 -38.25
N ASP A 31 -8.65 0.25 -38.58
CA ASP A 31 -7.22 0.57 -38.70
C ASP A 31 -6.57 0.94 -37.35
N ARG A 32 -7.37 1.01 -36.27
CA ARG A 32 -6.89 1.32 -34.92
C ARG A 32 -7.69 0.63 -33.83
N ILE A 33 -7.03 0.28 -32.74
CA ILE A 33 -7.68 -0.23 -31.52
C ILE A 33 -6.94 0.23 -30.27
N ASN A 34 -7.67 0.49 -29.20
CA ASN A 34 -7.06 0.77 -27.90
C ASN A 34 -6.87 -0.53 -27.11
N PHE A 35 -5.67 -0.75 -26.59
CA PHE A 35 -5.37 -1.86 -25.69
C PHE A 35 -4.55 -1.37 -24.50
N LEU A 36 -5.13 -1.48 -23.30
CA LEU A 36 -4.55 -0.97 -22.06
C LEU A 36 -4.19 0.52 -22.18
N ASP A 37 -2.89 0.83 -22.12
CA ASP A 37 -2.33 2.19 -22.18
C ASP A 37 -1.81 2.53 -23.60
N VAL A 38 -2.19 1.78 -24.63
CA VAL A 38 -1.67 1.98 -26.00
C VAL A 38 -2.80 2.02 -27.03
N THR A 39 -2.72 2.96 -27.97
CA THR A 39 -3.49 2.91 -29.21
C THR A 39 -2.59 2.29 -30.27
N ILE A 40 -3.05 1.18 -30.84
CA ILE A 40 -2.36 0.45 -31.90
C ILE A 40 -2.99 0.89 -33.22
N PHE A 41 -2.19 1.41 -34.14
CA PHE A 41 -2.59 1.74 -35.50
C PHE A 41 -1.96 0.74 -36.46
N ILE A 42 -2.70 0.39 -37.52
CA ILE A 42 -2.21 -0.40 -38.65
C ILE A 42 -1.95 0.57 -39.79
N HIS A 43 -0.69 0.77 -40.15
CA HIS A 43 -0.30 1.64 -41.26
C HIS A 43 0.70 0.92 -42.17
N ASN A 44 0.35 0.73 -43.44
CA ASN A 44 1.17 0.01 -44.43
C ASN A 44 1.66 -1.35 -43.91
N ASN A 45 0.75 -2.16 -43.36
CA ASN A 45 1.03 -3.46 -42.72
C ASN A 45 2.00 -3.42 -41.52
N ASN A 46 2.31 -2.24 -40.97
CA ASN A 46 3.12 -2.09 -39.77
C ASN A 46 2.27 -1.57 -38.60
N PHE A 47 2.63 -1.99 -37.39
CA PHE A 47 2.04 -1.43 -36.18
C PHE A 47 2.73 -0.14 -35.80
N VAL A 48 1.92 0.86 -35.52
CA VAL A 48 2.36 2.13 -34.93
C VAL A 48 1.66 2.27 -33.59
N PHE A 49 2.39 2.67 -32.56
CA PHE A 49 1.90 2.75 -31.20
C PHE A 49 1.84 4.20 -30.71
N ASP A 50 0.78 4.54 -29.98
CA ASP A 50 0.68 5.79 -29.23
C ASP A 50 0.25 5.54 -27.79
N TRP A 51 0.66 6.41 -26.87
CA TRP A 51 0.24 6.33 -25.47
C TRP A 51 -1.24 6.72 -25.36
N TYR A 52 -2.09 5.75 -25.03
CA TYR A 52 -3.52 5.92 -24.85
C TYR A 52 -3.89 6.19 -23.40
N ARG A 53 -4.95 6.97 -23.21
CA ARG A 53 -5.60 7.23 -21.92
C ARG A 53 -7.09 7.08 -22.13
N LYS A 54 -7.75 6.37 -21.21
CA LYS A 54 -9.22 6.21 -21.27
C LYS A 54 -9.91 7.58 -21.19
N PRO A 55 -11.10 7.74 -21.81
CA PRO A 55 -11.87 8.99 -21.71
C PRO A 55 -12.22 9.41 -20.28
N THR A 56 -12.23 8.46 -19.34
CA THR A 56 -12.47 8.71 -17.91
C THR A 56 -11.21 9.13 -17.14
N PHE A 57 -10.07 9.30 -17.82
CA PHE A 57 -8.83 9.73 -17.21
C PHE A 57 -8.95 11.18 -16.70
N SER A 58 -8.75 11.36 -15.39
CA SER A 58 -8.99 12.64 -14.71
C SER A 58 -7.82 13.63 -14.76
N GLY A 59 -6.65 13.24 -15.26
CA GLY A 59 -5.45 14.08 -15.20
C GLY A 59 -4.84 14.22 -13.79
N ARG A 60 -5.42 13.60 -12.77
CA ARG A 60 -4.96 13.76 -11.38
C ARG A 60 -3.78 12.83 -11.08
N PHE A 61 -2.66 13.45 -10.70
CA PHE A 61 -1.47 12.77 -10.22
C PHE A 61 -1.16 13.21 -8.78
N LEU A 62 0.02 12.80 -8.29
CA LEU A 62 0.55 13.28 -7.02
C LEU A 62 0.71 14.80 -7.08
N ASN A 63 -0.15 15.55 -6.40
CA ASN A 63 -0.06 17.01 -6.37
C ASN A 63 1.29 17.50 -5.79
N PHE A 64 1.90 18.52 -6.39
CA PHE A 64 3.21 19.01 -5.97
C PHE A 64 3.20 19.65 -4.58
N LEU A 65 2.10 20.24 -4.13
CA LEU A 65 1.97 20.82 -2.80
C LEU A 65 1.71 19.76 -1.72
N SER A 66 1.47 18.51 -2.12
CA SER A 66 1.27 17.43 -1.16
C SER A 66 2.54 17.14 -0.34
N ASN A 67 2.31 16.62 0.87
CA ASN A 67 3.35 16.28 1.83
C ASN A 67 4.08 14.97 1.46
N HIS A 68 4.82 15.00 0.35
CA HIS A 68 5.59 13.90 -0.20
C HIS A 68 7.02 14.36 -0.50
N PRO A 69 8.02 13.46 -0.38
CA PRO A 69 9.40 13.79 -0.70
C PRO A 69 9.55 14.12 -2.18
N LEU A 70 10.49 15.02 -2.50
CA LEU A 70 10.78 15.42 -3.89
C LEU A 70 11.12 14.24 -4.79
N SER A 71 11.72 13.17 -4.25
CA SER A 71 12.03 11.94 -5.01
C SER A 71 10.77 11.27 -5.59
N GLN A 72 9.67 11.25 -4.84
CA GLN A 72 8.41 10.70 -5.33
C GLN A 72 7.76 11.62 -6.37
N LYS A 73 7.84 12.95 -6.17
CA LYS A 73 7.38 13.94 -7.16
C LYS A 73 8.15 13.81 -8.48
N ARG A 74 9.47 13.63 -8.43
CA ARG A 74 10.29 13.31 -9.61
C ARG A 74 9.91 11.95 -10.21
N GLY A 75 9.66 10.95 -9.37
CA GLY A 75 9.21 9.63 -9.80
C GLY A 75 7.91 9.68 -10.62
N THR A 76 6.97 10.54 -10.26
CA THR A 76 5.76 10.79 -11.07
C THR A 76 6.12 11.29 -12.45
N VAL A 77 6.95 12.33 -12.56
CA VAL A 77 7.41 12.89 -13.85
C VAL A 77 8.14 11.82 -14.68
N PHE A 78 9.07 11.08 -14.06
CA PHE A 78 9.80 10.00 -14.74
C PHE A 78 8.85 8.95 -15.29
N SER A 79 7.86 8.51 -14.51
CA SER A 79 6.90 7.51 -14.96
C SER A 79 6.03 7.98 -16.13
N LEU A 80 5.81 9.28 -16.28
CA LEU A 80 5.06 9.85 -17.39
C LEU A 80 5.92 9.92 -18.65
N VAL A 81 7.15 10.39 -18.53
CA VAL A 81 8.13 10.42 -19.62
C VAL A 81 8.39 9.01 -20.12
N ASP A 82 8.55 8.03 -19.23
CA ASP A 82 8.75 6.63 -19.58
C ASP A 82 7.57 6.10 -20.40
N ARG A 83 6.32 6.33 -19.97
CA ARG A 83 5.15 5.92 -20.74
C ARG A 83 5.13 6.55 -22.13
N ALA A 84 5.37 7.86 -22.23
CA ALA A 84 5.42 8.53 -23.53
C ALA A 84 6.50 7.92 -24.44
N PHE A 85 7.69 7.61 -23.94
CA PHE A 85 8.79 7.15 -24.80
C PHE A 85 8.80 5.63 -25.06
N LEU A 86 8.27 4.83 -24.13
CA LEU A 86 8.27 3.37 -24.21
C LEU A 86 6.98 2.81 -24.82
N LEU A 87 5.87 3.55 -24.76
CA LEU A 87 4.57 3.11 -25.28
C LEU A 87 4.15 3.81 -26.57
N SER A 88 4.96 4.74 -27.10
CA SER A 88 4.65 5.41 -28.36
C SER A 88 5.84 5.54 -29.29
N ASP A 89 5.55 5.59 -30.58
CA ASP A 89 6.54 5.88 -31.61
C ASP A 89 7.00 7.33 -31.57
N TYR A 90 8.21 7.56 -32.08
CA TYR A 90 8.89 8.87 -32.09
C TYR A 90 7.99 10.03 -32.56
N LYS A 91 7.17 9.81 -33.60
CA LYS A 91 6.28 10.84 -34.16
C LYS A 91 5.25 11.37 -33.15
N PHE A 92 4.98 10.63 -32.07
CA PHE A 92 4.04 11.01 -31.02
C PHE A 92 4.71 11.56 -29.76
N HIS A 93 6.04 11.54 -29.67
CA HIS A 93 6.74 11.99 -28.45
C HIS A 93 6.49 13.46 -28.15
N SER A 94 6.51 14.33 -29.17
CA SER A 94 6.28 15.77 -28.99
C SER A 94 4.89 16.07 -28.41
N LYS A 95 3.83 15.47 -28.97
CA LYS A 95 2.47 15.66 -28.45
C LYS A 95 2.30 15.09 -27.04
N ASN A 96 2.92 13.94 -26.76
CA ASN A 96 2.84 13.29 -25.46
C ASN A 96 3.61 14.10 -24.40
N LEU A 97 4.74 14.73 -24.75
CA LEU A 97 5.47 15.63 -23.86
C LEU A 97 4.69 16.91 -23.53
N ILE A 98 4.05 17.54 -24.52
CA ILE A 98 3.19 18.71 -24.30
C ILE A 98 2.06 18.33 -23.32
N PHE A 99 1.43 17.19 -23.55
CA PHE A 99 0.40 16.67 -22.66
C PHE A 99 0.91 16.46 -21.22
N ILE A 100 2.12 15.88 -21.05
CA ILE A 100 2.74 15.68 -19.74
C ILE A 100 2.97 17.01 -19.02
N ILE A 101 3.51 18.01 -19.73
CA ILE A 101 3.78 19.33 -19.16
C ILE A 101 2.48 19.97 -18.65
N ASN A 102 1.45 20.03 -19.50
CA ASN A 102 0.16 20.60 -19.13
C ASN A 102 -0.45 19.87 -17.93
N THR A 103 -0.42 18.54 -17.96
CA THR A 103 -0.96 17.73 -16.85
C THR A 103 -0.21 17.97 -15.55
N LEU A 104 1.13 18.13 -15.58
CA LEU A 104 1.92 18.41 -14.38
C LEU A 104 1.65 19.83 -13.84
N LEU A 105 1.46 20.81 -14.71
CA LEU A 105 1.05 22.17 -14.33
C LEU A 105 -0.30 22.15 -13.62
N ASP A 106 -1.27 21.38 -14.14
CA ASP A 106 -2.59 21.17 -13.50
C ASP A 106 -2.52 20.46 -12.14
N ASN A 107 -1.36 19.88 -11.80
CA ASN A 107 -1.06 19.26 -10.50
C ASN A 107 -0.07 20.10 -9.66
N ASP A 108 0.04 21.41 -9.94
CA ASP A 108 0.82 22.42 -9.23
C ASP A 108 2.34 22.24 -9.29
N TYR A 109 2.86 21.46 -10.25
CA TYR A 109 4.31 21.33 -10.40
C TYR A 109 4.92 22.62 -10.94
N PRO A 110 5.99 23.17 -10.31
CA PRO A 110 6.72 24.32 -10.82
C PRO A 110 7.30 24.03 -12.20
N ILE A 111 7.15 24.97 -13.13
CA ILE A 111 7.59 24.81 -14.52
C ILE A 111 9.08 24.48 -14.65
N THR A 112 9.94 25.10 -13.82
CA THR A 112 11.38 24.83 -13.77
C THR A 112 11.66 23.39 -13.38
N PHE A 113 10.99 22.91 -12.32
CA PHE A 113 11.11 21.52 -11.85
C PHE A 113 10.65 20.52 -12.92
N ILE A 114 9.57 20.82 -13.66
CA ILE A 114 9.09 19.97 -14.75
C ILE A 114 10.18 19.84 -15.81
N PHE A 115 10.66 20.96 -16.36
CA PHE A 115 11.65 20.94 -17.45
C PHE A 115 12.96 20.28 -17.04
N GLU A 116 13.49 20.59 -15.86
CA GLU A 116 14.70 19.96 -15.33
C GLU A 116 14.55 18.43 -15.24
N THR A 117 13.44 17.97 -14.65
CA THR A 117 13.20 16.55 -14.41
C THR A 117 12.90 15.78 -15.70
N VAL A 118 12.13 16.37 -16.63
CA VAL A 118 11.87 15.79 -17.95
C VAL A 118 13.16 15.67 -18.74
N ASN A 119 13.97 16.73 -18.82
CA ASN A 119 15.23 16.73 -19.54
C ASN A 119 16.23 15.71 -18.95
N GLN A 120 16.29 15.61 -17.62
CA GLN A 120 17.09 14.60 -16.95
C GLN A 120 16.66 13.18 -17.38
N ARG A 121 15.35 12.91 -17.43
CA ARG A 121 14.85 11.58 -17.78
C ARG A 121 15.06 11.24 -19.26
N ILE A 122 14.81 12.17 -20.16
CA ILE A 122 15.04 11.98 -21.61
C ILE A 122 16.51 11.66 -21.85
N LYS A 123 17.44 12.43 -21.27
CA LYS A 123 18.89 12.16 -21.38
C LYS A 123 19.25 10.75 -20.90
N HIS A 124 18.64 10.29 -19.81
CA HIS A 124 18.86 8.95 -19.30
C HIS A 124 18.33 7.87 -20.26
N LEU A 125 17.12 8.02 -20.80
CA LEU A 125 16.53 7.07 -21.75
C LEU A 125 17.35 6.96 -23.04
N LEU A 126 17.85 8.07 -23.56
CA LEU A 126 18.73 8.09 -24.74
C LEU A 126 20.05 7.37 -24.46
N LYS A 127 20.72 7.68 -23.33
CA LYS A 127 21.97 7.00 -22.93
C LYS A 127 21.77 5.50 -22.71
N SER A 128 20.67 5.09 -22.07
CA SER A 128 20.37 3.68 -21.81
C SER A 128 20.23 2.90 -23.12
N LYS A 129 19.58 3.45 -24.15
CA LYS A 129 19.46 2.80 -25.46
C LYS A 129 20.82 2.54 -26.11
N HIS A 130 21.78 3.47 -25.95
CA HIS A 130 23.14 3.29 -26.46
C HIS A 130 23.95 2.26 -25.67
N VAL A 131 23.78 2.18 -24.33
CA VAL A 131 24.50 1.21 -23.49
C VAL A 131 24.01 -0.22 -23.76
N THR A 132 22.71 -0.44 -23.93
CA THR A 132 22.16 -1.78 -24.23
C THR A 132 22.62 -2.34 -25.57
N GLN A 133 23.11 -1.51 -26.49
CA GLN A 133 23.71 -1.95 -27.76
C GLN A 133 25.21 -2.28 -27.65
N LEU A 134 25.90 -1.84 -26.60
CA LEU A 134 27.37 -1.93 -26.47
C LEU A 134 27.86 -2.94 -25.43
N THR A 135 27.01 -3.39 -24.50
CA THR A 135 27.42 -4.33 -23.43
C THR A 135 26.58 -5.60 -23.45
N SER A 136 26.96 -6.51 -24.35
CA SER A 136 26.67 -7.95 -24.25
C SER A 136 27.87 -8.66 -23.63
N THR A 137 28.31 -8.21 -22.45
CA THR A 137 29.35 -8.90 -21.68
C THR A 137 28.94 -8.95 -20.22
N ASP A 138 28.80 -10.18 -19.75
CA ASP A 138 28.48 -10.56 -18.39
C ASP A 138 29.39 -9.85 -17.39
N ILE A 139 28.80 -8.96 -16.59
CA ILE A 139 29.42 -8.52 -15.34
C ILE A 139 28.58 -9.11 -14.21
N SER A 140 29.01 -10.28 -13.75
CA SER A 140 28.63 -10.91 -12.50
C SER A 140 29.10 -10.04 -11.33
N ASN A 141 28.45 -8.89 -11.14
CA ASN A 141 28.66 -8.08 -9.96
C ASN A 141 27.92 -8.75 -8.79
N ASN A 142 28.69 -9.35 -7.88
CA ASN A 142 28.31 -9.62 -6.50
C ASN A 142 27.83 -8.30 -5.85
N LYS A 143 26.57 -7.94 -6.07
CA LYS A 143 25.95 -6.80 -5.41
C LYS A 143 25.66 -7.20 -3.99
N GLU A 144 26.44 -6.68 -3.06
CA GLU A 144 26.13 -6.72 -1.62
C GLU A 144 24.66 -6.34 -1.41
N THR A 145 23.99 -7.12 -0.56
CA THR A 145 22.55 -6.95 -0.32
C THR A 145 22.32 -5.73 0.56
N VAL A 146 21.95 -4.61 -0.06
CA VAL A 146 21.68 -3.37 0.66
C VAL A 146 20.38 -3.48 1.47
N SER A 147 20.44 -3.21 2.77
CA SER A 147 19.26 -3.19 3.65
C SER A 147 18.47 -1.89 3.47
N TRP A 148 17.14 -1.94 3.57
CA TRP A 148 16.28 -0.77 3.41
C TRP A 148 15.55 -0.40 4.70
N LEU A 149 15.78 0.83 5.15
CA LEU A 149 15.04 1.45 6.24
C LEU A 149 13.93 2.35 5.66
N THR A 150 12.69 1.89 5.73
CA THR A 150 11.53 2.69 5.31
C THR A 150 10.94 3.48 6.47
N VAL A 151 10.98 4.81 6.40
CA VAL A 151 10.43 5.71 7.44
C VAL A 151 9.21 6.49 6.94
N PRO A 152 8.24 6.84 7.80
CA PRO A 152 7.18 7.77 7.41
C PRO A 152 7.78 9.12 7.01
N PHE A 153 7.29 9.75 5.94
CA PHE A 153 7.74 11.07 5.54
C PHE A 153 7.05 12.13 6.41
N ILE A 154 7.87 12.84 7.17
CA ILE A 154 7.53 14.02 7.97
C ILE A 154 8.56 15.10 7.60
N PRO A 155 8.16 16.19 6.95
CA PRO A 155 9.06 17.27 6.54
C PRO A 155 9.95 17.73 7.68
N PHE A 156 11.19 18.14 7.34
CA PHE A 156 12.23 18.61 8.28
C PHE A 156 12.77 17.58 9.28
N HIS A 157 11.94 16.64 9.75
CA HIS A 157 12.31 15.61 10.71
C HIS A 157 12.92 14.40 10.03
N THR A 158 12.20 13.82 9.06
CA THR A 158 12.60 12.54 8.45
C THR A 158 13.65 12.71 7.37
N GLU A 159 13.83 13.92 6.85
CA GLU A 159 14.91 14.24 5.93
C GLU A 159 16.29 14.12 6.59
N LYS A 160 16.39 14.29 7.92
CA LYS A 160 17.63 14.07 8.67
C LYS A 160 18.11 12.63 8.59
N PHE A 161 17.22 11.68 8.27
CA PHE A 161 17.60 10.28 8.08
C PHE A 161 18.39 10.04 6.79
N LYS A 162 18.45 11.00 5.85
CA LYS A 162 19.32 10.88 4.66
C LYS A 162 20.78 10.63 5.03
N ARG A 163 21.23 11.07 6.21
CA ARG A 163 22.58 10.80 6.73
C ARG A 163 22.89 9.32 6.92
N PHE A 164 21.86 8.48 7.07
CA PHE A 164 21.99 7.03 7.20
C PHE A 164 22.01 6.31 5.85
N ASN A 165 21.96 7.04 4.73
CA ASN A 165 22.04 6.46 3.40
C ASN A 165 23.51 6.13 3.08
N CYS A 166 24.02 5.04 3.66
CA CYS A 166 25.37 4.51 3.51
C CYS A 166 25.35 3.21 2.67
N ASN A 167 26.51 2.56 2.50
CA ASN A 167 26.63 1.36 1.67
C ASN A 167 25.72 0.22 2.15
N ASP A 168 25.56 0.05 3.47
CA ASP A 168 24.83 -1.08 4.05
C ASP A 168 23.33 -0.82 4.24
N ILE A 169 22.94 0.46 4.41
CA ILE A 169 21.57 0.86 4.70
C ILE A 169 21.15 2.00 3.78
N ARG A 170 20.04 1.81 3.07
CA ARG A 170 19.36 2.85 2.31
C ARG A 170 18.09 3.30 3.00
N VAL A 171 17.84 4.60 2.96
CA VAL A 171 16.63 5.18 3.53
C VAL A 171 15.60 5.43 2.45
N SER A 172 14.41 4.89 2.65
CA SER A 172 13.24 5.18 1.82
C SER A 172 12.12 5.80 2.66
N TYR A 173 11.23 6.49 1.96
CA TYR A 173 10.16 7.26 2.60
C TYR A 173 8.80 6.72 2.20
N ARG A 174 7.88 6.61 3.15
CA ARG A 174 6.47 6.28 2.92
C ARG A 174 5.57 7.42 3.39
N SER A 175 4.52 7.74 2.65
CA SER A 175 3.52 8.69 3.10
C SER A 175 2.46 7.99 3.98
N PRO A 176 2.23 8.45 5.22
CA PRO A 176 1.27 7.81 6.12
C PRO A 176 -0.19 8.05 5.69
N ASN A 177 -0.48 9.20 5.09
CA ASN A 177 -1.82 9.57 4.62
C ASN A 177 -2.06 9.05 3.21
N LYS A 178 -2.58 7.83 3.10
CA LYS A 178 -2.97 7.23 1.81
C LYS A 178 -4.40 7.62 1.42
N MET A 179 -4.65 7.85 0.14
CA MET A 179 -5.98 8.17 -0.38
C MET A 179 -7.04 7.12 0.01
N GLY A 180 -6.67 5.85 0.10
CA GLY A 180 -7.57 4.77 0.54
C GLY A 180 -8.17 4.95 1.94
N LYS A 181 -7.61 5.84 2.77
CA LYS A 181 -8.19 6.23 4.07
C LYS A 181 -9.47 7.06 3.88
N TYR A 182 -9.48 7.93 2.86
CA TYR A 182 -10.56 8.88 2.58
C TYR A 182 -11.52 8.34 1.51
N ILE A 183 -10.94 7.79 0.44
CA ILE A 183 -11.67 7.14 -0.64
C ILE A 183 -11.68 5.64 -0.36
N LYS A 184 -12.69 5.19 0.38
CA LYS A 184 -12.91 3.76 0.58
C LYS A 184 -13.55 3.20 -0.69
N VAL A 185 -13.07 2.04 -1.10
CA VAL A 185 -13.82 1.21 -2.05
C VAL A 185 -15.18 0.94 -1.42
N GLN A 186 -16.28 1.03 -2.17
CA GLN A 186 -17.65 0.75 -1.71
C GLN A 186 -17.84 -0.76 -1.40
N LYS A 187 -16.90 -1.36 -0.66
CA LYS A 187 -16.99 -2.72 -0.15
C LYS A 187 -17.64 -2.68 1.22
N ASP A 188 -18.39 -3.73 1.52
CA ASP A 188 -19.00 -3.89 2.84
C ASP A 188 -17.94 -3.90 3.94
N ALA A 189 -18.21 -3.18 5.02
CA ALA A 189 -17.33 -3.15 6.18
C ALA A 189 -17.31 -4.53 6.86
N LEU A 190 -16.11 -5.06 7.09
CA LEU A 190 -15.98 -6.33 7.80
C LEU A 190 -16.40 -6.18 9.26
N LYS A 191 -17.28 -7.08 9.74
CA LYS A 191 -17.67 -7.15 11.15
C LYS A 191 -16.42 -7.28 12.04
N LYS A 192 -16.43 -6.57 13.17
CA LYS A 192 -15.34 -6.51 14.17
C LYS A 192 -14.75 -7.88 14.53
N ASN A 193 -15.61 -8.86 14.79
CA ASN A 193 -15.24 -10.23 15.18
C ASN A 193 -14.56 -11.04 14.07
N CYS A 194 -14.73 -10.63 12.81
CA CYS A 194 -14.11 -11.27 11.65
C CYS A 194 -12.76 -10.64 11.27
N LYS A 195 -12.36 -9.53 11.92
CA LYS A 195 -11.06 -8.90 11.67
C LYS A 195 -9.92 -9.77 12.18
N SER A 196 -8.80 -9.76 11.45
CA SER A 196 -7.58 -10.48 11.77
C SER A 196 -6.39 -9.53 11.86
N ASN A 197 -5.25 -9.98 12.39
CA ASN A 197 -4.05 -9.16 12.58
C ASN A 197 -4.27 -7.97 13.52
N VAL A 198 -5.01 -8.19 14.61
CA VAL A 198 -5.45 -7.13 15.52
C VAL A 198 -4.74 -7.22 16.87
N VAL A 199 -4.52 -6.07 17.48
CA VAL A 199 -4.26 -5.93 18.92
C VAL A 199 -5.59 -5.59 19.58
N TYR A 200 -5.99 -6.38 20.58
CA TYR A 200 -7.29 -6.26 21.23
C TYR A 200 -7.15 -6.10 22.75
N LYS A 201 -8.18 -5.52 23.37
CA LYS A 201 -8.32 -5.32 24.81
C LYS A 201 -9.58 -6.00 25.32
N ILE A 202 -9.42 -6.83 26.34
CA ILE A 202 -10.52 -7.41 27.13
C ILE A 202 -10.52 -6.70 28.48
N SER A 203 -11.64 -6.11 28.86
CA SER A 203 -11.77 -5.42 30.17
C SER A 203 -12.53 -6.30 31.16
N CYS A 204 -12.13 -6.25 32.42
CA CYS A 204 -12.91 -6.84 33.51
C CYS A 204 -14.25 -6.10 33.66
N ASN A 205 -15.31 -6.80 34.09
CA ASN A 205 -16.59 -6.19 34.44
C ASN A 205 -16.57 -5.53 35.81
N ASP A 206 -15.82 -6.12 36.73
CA ASP A 206 -15.96 -5.88 38.17
C ASP A 206 -14.83 -5.01 38.74
N CYS A 207 -13.78 -4.73 37.95
CA CYS A 207 -12.71 -3.82 38.32
C CYS A 207 -12.05 -3.16 37.09
N ASP A 208 -11.13 -2.22 37.32
CA ASP A 208 -10.43 -1.48 36.26
C ASP A 208 -9.33 -2.29 35.54
N ALA A 209 -9.18 -3.57 35.87
CA ALA A 209 -8.17 -4.42 35.26
C ALA A 209 -8.50 -4.74 33.79
N SER A 210 -7.46 -4.85 32.97
CA SER A 210 -7.63 -5.24 31.57
C SER A 210 -6.48 -6.07 31.03
N TYR A 211 -6.78 -6.91 30.05
CA TYR A 211 -5.81 -7.71 29.33
C TYR A 211 -5.71 -7.23 27.89
N VAL A 212 -4.48 -7.02 27.42
CA VAL A 212 -4.17 -6.71 26.02
C VAL A 212 -3.47 -7.90 25.40
N GLY A 213 -3.91 -8.29 24.20
CA GLY A 213 -3.27 -9.35 23.44
C GLY A 213 -3.31 -9.08 21.94
N GLN A 214 -2.52 -9.82 21.16
CA GLN A 214 -2.60 -9.81 19.71
C GLN A 214 -3.09 -11.14 19.11
N THR A 215 -3.57 -11.09 17.87
CA THR A 215 -3.84 -12.29 17.07
C THR A 215 -3.61 -12.04 15.58
N GLY A 216 -2.99 -13.00 14.90
CA GLY A 216 -2.96 -13.05 13.43
C GLY A 216 -4.23 -13.64 12.81
N ARG A 217 -5.05 -14.33 13.61
CA ARG A 217 -6.30 -14.97 13.17
C ARG A 217 -7.50 -14.06 13.44
N GLN A 218 -8.70 -14.51 13.06
CA GLN A 218 -9.93 -13.77 13.36
C GLN A 218 -10.09 -13.56 14.86
N LEU A 219 -10.50 -12.36 15.25
CA LEU A 219 -10.69 -11.98 16.65
C LEU A 219 -11.63 -12.96 17.37
N LYS A 220 -12.75 -13.34 16.75
CA LYS A 220 -13.70 -14.31 17.32
C LYS A 220 -13.03 -15.62 17.75
N THR A 221 -12.11 -16.13 16.95
CA THR A 221 -11.42 -17.38 17.23
C THR A 221 -10.55 -17.23 18.48
N ARG A 222 -9.85 -16.11 18.61
CA ARG A 222 -9.00 -15.83 19.78
C ARG A 222 -9.82 -15.64 21.06
N ILE A 223 -10.98 -14.98 20.97
CA ILE A 223 -11.88 -14.80 22.12
C ILE A 223 -12.51 -16.13 22.55
N SER A 224 -12.91 -16.98 21.60
CA SER A 224 -13.40 -18.33 21.91
C SER A 224 -12.35 -19.19 22.60
N GLU A 225 -11.07 -19.06 22.24
CA GLU A 225 -9.98 -19.77 22.94
C GLU A 225 -9.87 -19.34 24.40
N HIS A 226 -9.90 -18.04 24.68
CA HIS A 226 -9.88 -17.55 26.08
C HIS A 226 -11.07 -18.08 26.87
N ARG A 227 -12.28 -18.05 26.30
CA ARG A 227 -13.49 -18.62 26.92
C ARG A 227 -13.34 -20.12 27.17
N ASN A 228 -12.84 -20.88 26.19
CA ASN A 228 -12.65 -22.32 26.33
C ASN A 228 -11.56 -22.66 27.36
N HIS A 229 -10.49 -21.89 27.42
CA HIS A 229 -9.41 -22.06 28.39
C HIS A 229 -9.86 -21.82 29.84
N ILE A 230 -10.92 -21.02 30.04
CA ILE A 230 -11.55 -20.87 31.35
C ILE A 230 -12.43 -22.07 31.69
N ARG A 231 -13.13 -22.64 30.70
CA ARG A 231 -14.00 -23.82 30.89
C ARG A 231 -13.19 -25.08 31.20
N HIS A 232 -12.07 -25.26 30.51
CA HIS A 232 -11.16 -26.37 30.76
C HIS A 232 -10.18 -25.98 31.87
N LYS A 233 -10.20 -26.69 33.01
CA LYS A 233 -9.24 -26.49 34.12
C LYS A 233 -7.83 -26.97 33.69
N SER A 234 -7.23 -26.27 32.72
CA SER A 234 -5.88 -26.53 32.24
C SER A 234 -4.88 -26.42 33.39
N ALA A 235 -3.84 -27.27 33.35
CA ALA A 235 -2.73 -27.23 34.32
C ALA A 235 -1.99 -25.88 34.27
N THR A 236 -1.88 -25.28 33.09
CA THR A 236 -1.35 -23.93 32.89
C THR A 236 -2.51 -22.94 32.76
N ARG A 237 -2.69 -22.06 33.76
CA ARG A 237 -3.74 -21.02 33.71
C ARG A 237 -3.23 -19.79 32.96
N SER A 238 -4.11 -19.17 32.18
CA SER A 238 -3.82 -17.85 31.59
C SER A 238 -4.05 -16.76 32.63
N VAL A 239 -3.39 -15.61 32.51
CA VAL A 239 -3.60 -14.45 33.41
C VAL A 239 -5.06 -14.00 33.46
N VAL A 240 -5.79 -14.15 32.35
CA VAL A 240 -7.23 -13.86 32.26
C VAL A 240 -8.02 -14.89 33.09
N THR A 241 -7.70 -16.17 32.97
CA THR A 241 -8.33 -17.25 33.75
C THR A 241 -8.02 -17.11 35.24
N GLU A 242 -6.79 -16.76 35.57
CA GLU A 242 -6.30 -16.58 36.93
C GLU A 242 -7.02 -15.43 37.65
N HIS A 243 -7.06 -14.25 37.03
CA HIS A 243 -7.77 -13.09 37.55
C HIS A 243 -9.26 -13.40 37.82
N ARG A 244 -9.90 -14.08 36.86
CA ARG A 244 -11.31 -14.47 36.95
C ARG A 244 -11.56 -15.38 38.15
N LEU A 245 -10.75 -16.42 38.32
CA LEU A 245 -10.94 -17.43 39.36
C LEU A 245 -10.60 -16.91 40.77
N PHE A 246 -9.53 -16.13 40.92
CA PHE A 246 -9.11 -15.64 42.23
C PHE A 246 -10.01 -14.52 42.77
N ASN A 247 -10.47 -13.62 41.89
CA ASN A 247 -11.28 -12.48 42.31
C ASN A 247 -12.78 -12.73 42.15
N ASN A 248 -13.18 -13.89 41.61
CA ASN A 248 -14.57 -14.18 41.25
C ASN A 248 -15.19 -13.11 40.34
N HIS A 249 -14.40 -12.60 39.41
CA HIS A 249 -14.81 -11.59 38.43
C HIS A 249 -15.22 -12.23 37.10
N ASP A 250 -15.74 -11.46 36.15
CA ASP A 250 -15.86 -11.86 34.75
C ASP A 250 -15.44 -10.75 33.77
N PHE A 251 -15.31 -11.10 32.49
CA PHE A 251 -14.83 -10.18 31.45
C PHE A 251 -15.93 -9.76 30.47
N ARG A 252 -15.73 -8.58 29.87
CA ARG A 252 -16.55 -8.04 28.77
C ARG A 252 -16.27 -8.75 27.45
N TRP A 253 -16.72 -10.00 27.35
CA TRP A 253 -16.44 -10.86 26.20
C TRP A 253 -17.06 -10.37 24.88
N ASP A 254 -18.22 -9.69 24.96
CA ASP A 254 -18.92 -9.19 23.77
C ASP A 254 -18.53 -7.74 23.42
N ASP A 255 -17.85 -7.03 24.33
CA ASP A 255 -17.32 -5.66 24.13
C ASP A 255 -15.77 -5.61 24.12
N VAL A 256 -15.14 -6.56 23.42
CA VAL A 256 -13.69 -6.58 23.23
C VAL A 256 -13.25 -5.42 22.35
N LYS A 257 -12.40 -4.51 22.79
CA LYS A 257 -11.96 -3.36 21.96
C LYS A 257 -10.80 -3.76 21.04
N ILE A 258 -10.81 -3.30 19.79
CA ILE A 258 -9.63 -3.39 18.90
C ILE A 258 -8.84 -2.10 19.11
N LEU A 259 -7.59 -2.23 19.54
CA LEU A 259 -6.68 -1.12 19.81
C LEU A 259 -5.85 -0.74 18.57
N ASP A 260 -5.47 -1.73 17.77
CA ASP A 260 -4.68 -1.53 16.54
C ASP A 260 -4.87 -2.69 15.54
N GLU A 261 -4.56 -2.44 14.27
CA GLU A 261 -4.57 -3.41 13.16
C GLU A 261 -3.23 -3.37 12.41
N GLU A 262 -2.37 -4.38 12.63
CA GLU A 262 -1.03 -4.44 12.04
C GLU A 262 -0.76 -5.83 11.44
N PRO A 263 -0.74 -5.94 10.09
CA PRO A 263 -0.53 -7.21 9.40
C PRO A 263 0.86 -7.81 9.65
N ILE A 264 1.89 -6.97 9.87
CA ILE A 264 3.26 -7.46 10.05
C ILE A 264 3.45 -7.90 11.49
N TYR A 265 3.65 -9.21 11.69
CA TYR A 265 3.77 -9.83 13.02
C TYR A 265 4.75 -9.09 13.96
N ARG A 266 5.98 -8.80 13.49
CA ARG A 266 6.99 -8.10 14.31
C ARG A 266 6.54 -6.70 14.75
N LYS A 267 5.84 -5.97 13.88
CA LYS A 267 5.30 -4.65 14.23
C LYS A 267 4.11 -4.77 15.16
N ARG A 268 3.29 -5.81 14.99
CA ARG A 268 2.16 -6.11 15.86
C ARG A 268 2.59 -6.46 17.28
N LEU A 269 3.71 -7.16 17.46
CA LEU A 269 4.32 -7.39 18.79
C LEU A 269 4.69 -6.07 19.46
N ILE A 270 5.35 -5.16 18.74
CA ILE A 270 5.68 -3.83 19.29
C ILE A 270 4.40 -3.06 19.64
N SER A 271 3.38 -3.11 18.77
CA SER A 271 2.08 -2.48 19.02
C SER A 271 1.38 -3.06 20.26
N GLU A 272 1.40 -4.37 20.45
CA GLU A 272 0.92 -5.04 21.65
C GLU A 272 1.64 -4.54 22.90
N MET A 273 2.98 -4.53 22.89
CA MET A 273 3.79 -4.06 24.02
C MET A 273 3.50 -2.61 24.40
N VAL A 274 3.39 -1.73 23.40
CA VAL A 274 3.03 -0.31 23.60
C VAL A 274 1.63 -0.22 24.22
N ASN A 275 0.65 -0.95 23.69
CA ASN A 275 -0.71 -0.94 24.20
C ASN A 275 -0.83 -1.54 25.61
N ILE A 276 -0.01 -2.53 25.97
CA ILE A 276 0.09 -3.04 27.34
C ILE A 276 0.57 -1.94 28.29
N LYS A 277 1.65 -1.22 27.95
CA LYS A 277 2.20 -0.13 28.78
C LYS A 277 1.27 1.08 28.92
N LYS A 278 0.33 1.26 27.99
CA LYS A 278 -0.70 2.30 28.09
C LYS A 278 -1.84 1.95 29.05
N GLN A 279 -1.92 0.72 29.55
CA GLN A 279 -2.96 0.36 30.52
C GLN A 279 -2.55 0.77 31.93
N THR A 280 -3.50 1.27 32.70
CA THR A 280 -3.31 1.65 34.12
C THR A 280 -3.20 0.42 35.01
N ASN A 281 -4.11 -0.55 34.84
CA ASN A 281 -4.13 -1.82 35.57
C ASN A 281 -4.11 -3.00 34.58
N SER A 282 -2.92 -3.33 34.09
CA SER A 282 -2.74 -4.40 33.11
C SER A 282 -2.61 -5.77 33.79
N LEU A 283 -3.32 -6.77 33.28
CA LEU A 283 -3.17 -8.17 33.68
C LEU A 283 -1.99 -8.88 33.00
N ASN A 284 -1.38 -8.25 31.99
CA ASN A 284 -0.24 -8.81 31.27
C ASN A 284 0.99 -8.93 32.18
N LEU A 285 1.85 -9.92 31.87
CA LEU A 285 3.09 -10.13 32.61
C LEU A 285 4.13 -9.08 32.20
N GLN A 286 5.07 -8.75 33.09
CA GLN A 286 6.14 -7.81 32.75
C GLN A 286 7.00 -8.32 31.58
N THR A 287 7.18 -9.64 31.51
CA THR A 287 7.85 -10.38 30.42
C THR A 287 7.23 -10.12 29.05
N ASP A 288 5.92 -9.86 28.99
CA ASP A 288 5.21 -9.53 27.73
C ASP A 288 5.71 -8.22 27.10
N THR A 289 6.44 -7.39 27.85
CA THR A 289 6.95 -6.08 27.41
C THR A 289 8.47 -5.95 27.39
N GLU A 290 9.22 -7.03 27.63
CA GLU A 290 10.69 -7.00 27.69
C GLU A 290 11.35 -6.56 26.37
N GLY A 291 10.73 -6.89 25.23
CA GLY A 291 11.21 -6.48 23.92
C GLY A 291 11.08 -4.98 23.62
N LEU A 292 10.43 -4.21 24.48
CA LEU A 292 10.22 -2.77 24.29
C LEU A 292 11.36 -1.97 24.92
N HIS A 293 12.15 -1.29 24.08
CA HIS A 293 13.29 -0.51 24.53
C HIS A 293 12.88 0.64 25.47
N LYS A 294 13.61 0.85 26.57
CA LYS A 294 13.29 1.84 27.62
C LYS A 294 13.18 3.28 27.10
N ALA A 295 13.87 3.61 26.01
CA ALA A 295 13.79 4.92 25.35
C ALA A 295 12.37 5.31 24.90
N TYR A 296 11.46 4.34 24.70
CA TYR A 296 10.06 4.61 24.34
C TYR A 296 9.19 5.00 25.55
N LEU A 297 9.56 4.64 26.78
CA LEU A 297 8.73 4.84 27.97
C LEU A 297 8.36 6.32 28.22
N PRO A 298 9.28 7.29 28.12
CA PRO A 298 8.93 8.70 28.31
C PRO A 298 7.94 9.24 27.27
N ILE A 299 7.91 8.63 26.07
CA ILE A 299 6.97 9.01 25.00
C ILE A 299 5.62 8.38 25.29
N ILE A 300 5.60 7.09 25.64
CA ILE A 300 4.36 6.34 25.93
C ILE A 300 3.64 6.93 27.13
N ASN A 301 4.36 7.33 28.19
CA ASN A 301 3.77 7.92 29.39
C ASN A 301 3.16 9.32 29.16
N LYS A 302 3.44 9.95 28.01
CA LYS A 302 2.87 11.25 27.62
C LYS A 302 1.64 11.13 26.71
N MET A 303 1.28 9.92 26.26
CA MET A 303 0.17 9.65 25.33
C MET A 303 -1.06 9.10 26.03
#